data_AF-S6V1W7-F1
#
_entry.id   AF-S6V1W7-F1
#
_cell.length_a   1.000
_cell.length_b   1.000
_cell.length_c   1.000
_cell.angle_alpha   90.00
_cell.angle_beta   90.00
_cell.angle_gamma   90.00
#
_symmetry.space_group_name_H-M   'P 1'
#
loop_
_entity.id
_entity.type
_entity.pdbx_description
1 polymer ?
#
loop_
_entity_poly.entity_id
_entity_poly.type
_entity_poly.pdbx_seq_one_letter_code
_entity_poly.pdbx_strand_id
1 'polypeptide(L)'
;DTSMARRLGFDLLQRNLRGIDDYLPTPSLPTAWLDAPYADYCCHLAKLKSLPAPGKQDWAALEAAGWERLAHVRNLELVRNLFRRALEVWLVLDRAMYVQEQGYSVSVGTFCESQLTPRNLLILARKS
;
A
#
# COMPACT_ATOMS: atom_id res chain seq x y z
N ASP A 1 -9.66 -1.87 -3.97
CA ASP A 1 -9.38 -3.30 -3.71
C ASP A 1 -9.06 -4.09 -4.96
N THR A 2 -9.97 -4.11 -5.93
CA THR A 2 -9.80 -4.83 -7.21
C THR A 2 -8.48 -4.55 -7.91
N SER A 3 -8.05 -3.28 -7.98
CA SER A 3 -6.74 -2.91 -8.56
C SER A 3 -5.57 -3.61 -7.88
N MET A 4 -5.58 -3.73 -6.55
CA MET A 4 -4.50 -4.38 -5.80
C MET A 4 -4.57 -5.90 -5.94
N ALA A 5 -5.76 -6.49 -5.83
CA ALA A 5 -5.95 -7.94 -6.01
C ALA A 5 -5.47 -8.40 -7.40
N ARG A 6 -5.83 -7.66 -8.45
CA ARG A 6 -5.40 -7.94 -9.83
C ARG A 6 -3.88 -7.86 -10.00
N ARG A 7 -3.24 -6.84 -9.43
CA ARG A 7 -1.77 -6.70 -9.42
C ARG A 7 -1.09 -7.86 -8.69
N LEU A 8 -1.63 -8.28 -7.55
CA LEU A 8 -1.10 -9.41 -6.79
C LEU A 8 -1.27 -10.74 -7.54
N GLY A 9 -2.40 -10.97 -8.19
CA GLY A 9 -2.56 -12.15 -9.05
C GLY A 9 -1.62 -12.11 -10.27
N PHE A 10 -1.39 -10.93 -10.86
CA PHE A 10 -0.41 -10.79 -11.94
C PHE A 10 1.02 -11.03 -11.44
N ASP A 11 1.35 -10.62 -10.21
CA ASP A 11 2.63 -10.94 -9.58
C ASP A 11 2.85 -12.46 -9.44
N LEU A 12 1.80 -13.23 -9.14
CA LEU A 12 1.87 -14.69 -9.14
C LEU A 12 2.13 -15.24 -10.55
N LEU A 13 1.38 -14.75 -11.54
CA LEU A 13 1.55 -15.17 -12.94
C LEU A 13 2.95 -14.86 -13.47
N GLN A 14 3.46 -13.65 -13.27
CA GLN A 14 4.77 -13.25 -13.82
C GLN A 14 5.92 -14.06 -13.23
N ARG A 15 5.86 -14.41 -11.93
CA ARG A 15 6.84 -15.30 -11.28
C ARG A 15 6.83 -16.68 -11.94
N ASN A 16 5.65 -17.24 -12.17
CA ASN A 16 5.50 -18.53 -12.85
C ASN A 16 6.03 -18.49 -14.29
N LEU A 17 5.71 -17.43 -15.05
CA LEU A 17 6.17 -17.29 -16.45
C LEU A 17 7.68 -17.12 -16.56
N ARG A 18 8.32 -16.51 -15.55
CA ARG A 18 9.77 -16.27 -15.52
C ARG A 18 10.54 -17.40 -14.83
N GLY A 19 9.86 -18.24 -14.04
CA GLY A 19 10.49 -19.26 -13.20
C GLY A 19 11.33 -18.67 -12.05
N ILE A 20 11.04 -17.44 -11.61
CA ILE A 20 11.83 -16.73 -10.59
C ILE A 20 10.89 -16.07 -9.58
N ASP A 21 11.21 -16.19 -8.29
CA ASP A 21 10.43 -15.63 -7.18
C ASP A 21 10.75 -14.14 -6.89
N ASP A 22 10.97 -13.35 -7.95
CA ASP A 22 11.34 -11.94 -7.86
C ASP A 22 10.19 -11.02 -8.26
N TYR A 23 9.98 -9.99 -7.44
CA TYR A 23 9.00 -8.96 -7.72
C TYR A 23 9.32 -8.19 -9.01
N LEU A 24 8.32 -8.02 -9.87
CA LEU A 24 8.41 -7.23 -11.09
C LEU A 24 7.53 -5.98 -10.98
N PRO A 25 8.10 -4.76 -10.90
CA PRO A 25 7.32 -3.53 -10.83
C PRO A 25 6.45 -3.33 -12.07
N THR A 26 5.13 -3.22 -11.93
CA THR A 26 4.20 -2.94 -13.05
C THR A 26 3.84 -1.46 -13.13
N PRO A 27 3.76 -0.85 -14.35
CA PRO A 27 3.29 0.53 -14.48
C PRO A 27 1.84 0.66 -14.02
N SER A 28 1.45 1.88 -13.67
CA SER A 28 0.03 2.19 -13.43
C SER A 28 -0.72 2.14 -14.75
N LEU A 29 -1.74 1.28 -14.84
CA LEU A 29 -2.68 1.27 -15.96
C LEU A 29 -3.83 2.26 -15.70
N PRO A 30 -4.44 2.82 -16.76
CA PRO A 30 -5.69 3.57 -16.67
C PRO A 30 -6.78 2.79 -15.93
N THR A 31 -7.64 3.47 -15.18
CA THR A 31 -8.69 2.84 -14.37
C THR A 31 -9.66 1.97 -15.16
N ALA A 32 -9.89 2.29 -16.44
CA ALA A 32 -10.73 1.48 -17.34
C ALA A 32 -10.26 0.01 -17.49
N TRP A 33 -8.98 -0.28 -17.24
CA TRP A 33 -8.47 -1.66 -17.23
C TRP A 33 -8.97 -2.50 -16.06
N LEU A 34 -9.60 -1.88 -15.05
CA LEU A 34 -10.24 -2.60 -13.96
C LEU A 34 -11.55 -3.26 -14.40
N ASP A 35 -12.20 -2.72 -15.42
CA ASP A 35 -13.45 -3.24 -15.97
C ASP A 35 -13.22 -4.31 -17.05
N ALA A 36 -11.99 -4.39 -17.60
CA ALA A 36 -11.61 -5.40 -18.56
C ALA A 36 -11.60 -6.82 -17.93
N PRO A 37 -11.80 -7.89 -18.73
CA PRO A 37 -11.57 -9.26 -18.27
C PRO A 37 -10.16 -9.43 -17.69
N TYR A 38 -10.02 -10.22 -16.64
CA TYR A 38 -8.75 -10.39 -15.95
C TYR A 38 -7.64 -10.99 -16.83
N ALA A 39 -8.02 -11.88 -17.76
CA ALA A 39 -7.11 -12.44 -18.76
C ALA A 39 -6.50 -11.35 -19.65
N ASP A 40 -7.32 -10.42 -20.13
CA ASP A 40 -6.87 -9.32 -21.00
C ASP A 40 -5.93 -8.37 -20.25
N TYR A 41 -6.27 -8.07 -18.99
CA TYR A 41 -5.42 -7.31 -18.08
C TYR A 41 -4.03 -7.95 -17.93
N CYS A 42 -3.97 -9.26 -17.68
CA CYS A 42 -2.71 -9.99 -17.50
C CYS A 42 -1.91 -10.08 -18.80
N CYS A 43 -2.57 -10.38 -19.92
CA CYS A 43 -1.93 -10.44 -21.24
C CYS A 43 -1.36 -9.08 -21.65
N HIS A 44 -2.07 -7.99 -21.36
CA HIS A 44 -1.58 -6.64 -21.62
C HIS A 44 -0.33 -6.32 -20.80
N LEU A 45 -0.35 -6.62 -19.49
CA LEU A 45 0.82 -6.42 -18.63
C LEU A 45 2.01 -7.30 -19.04
N ALA A 46 1.79 -8.56 -19.41
CA ALA A 46 2.84 -9.44 -19.91
C ALA A 46 3.51 -8.85 -21.15
N LYS A 47 2.74 -8.32 -22.10
CA LYS A 47 3.26 -7.61 -23.28
C LYS A 47 4.06 -6.37 -22.90
N LEU A 48 3.52 -5.51 -22.03
CA LEU A 48 4.23 -4.30 -21.55
C LEU A 48 5.55 -4.63 -20.84
N LYS A 49 5.64 -5.81 -20.23
CA LYS A 49 6.82 -6.29 -19.52
C LYS A 49 7.71 -7.22 -20.33
N SER A 50 7.42 -7.39 -21.62
CA SER A 50 8.16 -8.29 -22.51
C SER A 50 8.31 -9.71 -21.92
N LEU A 51 7.26 -10.18 -21.22
CA LEU A 51 7.21 -11.52 -20.67
C LEU A 51 6.77 -12.53 -21.74
N PRO A 52 7.08 -13.83 -21.55
CA PRO A 52 6.49 -14.89 -22.35
C PRO A 52 4.96 -14.78 -22.39
N ALA A 53 4.37 -15.17 -23.52
CA ALA A 53 2.92 -15.19 -23.65
C ALA A 53 2.33 -16.11 -22.56
N PRO A 54 1.36 -15.64 -21.76
CA PRO A 54 0.78 -16.46 -20.70
C PRO A 54 0.15 -17.77 -21.19
N GLY A 55 -0.32 -17.82 -22.44
CA GLY A 55 -0.95 -19.00 -23.00
C GLY A 55 -2.27 -19.35 -22.32
N LYS A 56 -2.59 -20.65 -22.27
CA LYS A 56 -3.79 -21.14 -21.58
C LYS A 56 -3.54 -21.17 -20.08
N GLN A 57 -4.31 -20.39 -19.33
CA GLN A 57 -4.26 -20.32 -17.88
C GLN A 57 -5.64 -20.60 -17.29
N ASP A 58 -5.66 -21.05 -16.03
CA ASP A 58 -6.87 -20.97 -15.22
C ASP A 58 -7.00 -19.55 -14.68
N TRP A 59 -7.62 -18.69 -15.48
CA TRP A 59 -7.76 -17.27 -15.17
C TRP A 59 -8.60 -17.03 -13.90
N ALA A 60 -9.60 -17.86 -13.65
CA ALA A 60 -10.46 -17.74 -12.48
C ALA A 60 -9.68 -18.08 -11.21
N ALA A 61 -8.90 -19.17 -11.24
CA ALA A 61 -8.03 -19.53 -10.11
C ALA A 61 -6.94 -18.48 -9.86
N LEU A 62 -6.33 -17.91 -10.89
CA LEU A 62 -5.34 -16.84 -10.74
C LEU A 62 -5.95 -15.56 -10.16
N GLU A 63 -7.15 -15.17 -10.60
CA GLU A 63 -7.84 -14.01 -10.04
C GLU A 63 -8.18 -14.23 -8.57
N ALA A 64 -8.71 -15.42 -8.22
CA ALA A 64 -8.99 -15.82 -6.84
C ALA A 64 -7.72 -15.80 -5.96
N ALA A 65 -6.61 -16.36 -6.46
CA ALA A 65 -5.33 -16.33 -5.76
C ALA A 65 -4.83 -14.89 -5.52
N GLY A 66 -5.09 -13.97 -6.44
CA GLY A 66 -4.82 -12.54 -6.25
C GLY A 66 -5.61 -11.94 -5.08
N TRP A 67 -6.88 -12.32 -4.92
CA TRP A 67 -7.72 -11.92 -3.78
C TRP A 67 -7.25 -12.53 -2.46
N GLU A 68 -6.88 -13.81 -2.45
CA GLU A 68 -6.31 -14.47 -1.27
C GLU A 68 -4.99 -13.80 -0.85
N ARG A 69 -4.11 -13.50 -1.81
CA ARG A 69 -2.87 -12.77 -1.56
C ARG A 69 -3.16 -11.39 -0.97
N LEU A 70 -4.20 -10.69 -1.45
CA LEU A 70 -4.61 -9.40 -0.89
C LEU A 70 -5.04 -9.53 0.58
N ALA A 71 -5.78 -10.59 0.93
CA ALA A 71 -6.16 -10.86 2.32
C ALA A 71 -4.93 -11.08 3.22
N HIS A 72 -3.94 -11.85 2.74
CA HIS A 72 -2.68 -12.03 3.47
C HIS A 72 -1.92 -10.71 3.68
N VAL A 73 -1.77 -9.89 2.63
CA VAL A 73 -1.10 -8.59 2.72
C VAL A 73 -1.82 -7.69 3.73
N ARG A 74 -3.16 -7.65 3.70
CA ARG A 74 -3.96 -6.88 4.66
C ARG A 74 -3.77 -7.34 6.09
N ASN A 75 -3.71 -8.65 6.33
CA ASN A 75 -3.46 -9.19 7.66
C ASN A 75 -2.09 -8.76 8.20
N LEU A 76 -1.07 -8.68 7.34
CA LEU A 76 0.24 -8.12 7.72
C LEU A 76 0.15 -6.61 8.03
N GLU A 77 -0.71 -5.87 7.32
CA GLU A 77 -0.95 -4.46 7.63
C GLU A 77 -1.63 -4.25 9.00
N LEU A 78 -2.38 -5.21 9.53
CA LEU A 78 -3.01 -5.08 10.86
C LEU A 78 -1.98 -4.84 11.96
N VAL A 79 -0.87 -5.59 11.95
CA VAL A 79 0.21 -5.43 12.92
C VAL A 79 0.82 -4.03 12.80
N ARG A 80 1.12 -3.59 11.57
CA ARG A 80 1.63 -2.22 11.33
C ARG A 80 0.64 -1.16 11.79
N ASN A 81 -0.66 -1.37 11.58
CA ASN A 81 -1.72 -0.44 11.94
C ASN A 81 -1.89 -0.33 13.46
N LEU A 82 -1.68 -1.44 14.21
CA LEU A 82 -1.70 -1.44 15.67
C LEU A 82 -0.67 -0.47 16.26
N PHE A 83 0.55 -0.45 15.71
CA PHE A 83 1.63 0.40 16.22
C PHE A 83 1.68 1.80 15.59
N ARG A 84 0.91 2.05 14.52
CA ARG A 84 0.97 3.32 13.77
C ARG A 84 0.79 4.53 14.68
N ARG A 85 -0.23 4.52 15.54
CA ARG A 85 -0.53 5.68 16.41
C ARG A 85 0.53 5.86 17.49
N ALA A 86 1.01 4.76 18.07
CA ALA A 86 2.07 4.83 19.08
C ALA A 86 3.35 5.45 18.50
N LEU A 87 3.75 5.03 17.29
CA LEU A 87 4.91 5.60 16.58
C LEU A 87 4.69 7.07 16.21
N GLU A 88 3.49 7.44 15.76
CA GLU A 88 3.15 8.83 15.45
C GLU A 88 3.27 9.73 16.68
N VAL A 89 2.70 9.31 17.82
CA VAL A 89 2.81 10.05 19.09
C VAL A 89 4.25 10.15 19.54
N TRP A 90 5.02 9.06 19.47
CA TRP A 90 6.44 9.05 19.83
C TRP A 90 7.25 10.07 19.02
N LEU A 91 7.08 10.09 17.69
CA LEU A 91 7.76 11.05 16.81
C LEU A 91 7.32 12.50 17.05
N VAL A 92 6.04 12.73 17.36
CA VAL A 92 5.53 14.07 17.68
C VAL A 92 6.09 14.58 19.01
N LEU A 93 6.19 13.71 20.03
CA LEU A 93 6.77 14.06 21.32
C LEU A 93 8.27 14.34 21.21
N ASP A 94 9.02 13.53 20.45
CA ASP A 94 10.43 13.76 20.16
C ASP A 94 10.65 15.15 19.52
N ARG A 95 9.85 15.48 18.50
CA ARG A 95 9.88 16.81 17.88
C ARG A 95 9.50 17.93 18.85
N ALA A 96 8.51 17.70 19.72
CA ALA A 96 8.08 18.70 20.70
C ALA A 96 9.19 19.01 21.71
N MET A 97 9.90 17.98 22.18
CA MET A 97 11.06 18.13 23.06
C MET A 97 12.18 18.93 22.38
N TYR A 98 12.53 18.59 21.14
CA TYR A 98 13.52 19.34 20.36
C TYR A 98 13.16 20.84 20.26
N VAL A 99 11.90 21.17 19.97
CA VAL A 99 11.45 22.57 19.88
C VAL A 99 11.49 23.27 21.24
N GLN A 100 11.15 22.56 22.32
CA GLN A 100 11.23 23.07 23.68
C GLN A 100 12.68 23.40 24.08
N GLU A 101 13.65 22.56 23.71
CA GLU A 101 15.08 22.80 23.94
C GLU A 101 15.60 24.05 23.21
N GLN A 102 14.95 24.48 22.12
CA GLN A 102 15.25 25.74 21.43
C GLN A 102 14.65 26.99 22.12
N GLY A 103 14.10 26.83 23.33
CA GLY A 103 13.58 27.94 24.15
C GLY A 103 12.12 28.32 23.86
N TYR A 104 11.35 27.45 23.21
CA TYR A 104 9.92 27.67 22.98
C TYR A 104 9.09 27.08 24.12
N SER A 105 7.96 27.72 24.43
CA SER A 105 6.87 27.09 25.19
C SER A 105 6.08 26.21 24.23
N VAL A 106 5.99 24.90 24.52
CA VAL A 106 5.40 23.90 23.62
C VAL A 106 4.21 23.21 24.27
N SER A 107 3.14 23.00 23.49
CA SER A 107 2.04 22.10 23.84
C SER A 107 1.72 21.14 22.69
N VAL A 108 1.31 19.93 23.04
CA VAL A 108 0.92 18.88 22.08
C VAL A 108 -0.54 18.54 22.29
N GLY A 109 -1.30 18.44 21.20
CA GLY A 109 -2.71 18.10 21.25
C GLY A 109 -3.21 17.57 19.92
N THR A 110 -4.53 17.59 19.75
CA THR A 110 -5.20 17.22 18.49
C THR A 110 -5.86 18.45 17.87
N PHE A 111 -5.75 18.63 16.55
CA PHE A 111 -6.42 19.74 15.85
C PHE A 111 -7.82 19.38 15.34
N CYS A 112 -8.12 18.09 15.17
CA CYS A 112 -9.42 17.60 14.74
C CYS A 112 -9.69 16.17 15.24
N GLU A 113 -10.92 15.70 15.04
CA GLU A 113 -11.29 14.30 15.28
C GLU A 113 -10.56 13.36 14.32
N SER A 114 -10.14 12.19 14.81
CA SER A 114 -9.40 11.19 14.02
C SER A 114 -10.22 10.60 12.87
N GLN A 115 -11.56 10.73 12.91
CA GLN A 115 -12.47 10.29 11.85
C GLN A 115 -12.31 11.13 10.58
N LEU A 116 -12.01 12.43 10.72
CA LEU A 116 -11.76 13.32 9.59
C LEU A 116 -10.43 12.99 8.93
N THR A 117 -9.39 12.80 9.74
CA THR A 117 -8.09 12.30 9.29
C THR A 117 -7.36 11.64 10.45
N PRO A 118 -6.71 10.47 10.25
CA PRO A 118 -5.92 9.84 11.30
C PRO A 118 -4.69 10.69 11.69
N ARG A 119 -4.22 11.56 10.80
CA ARG A 119 -3.12 12.50 11.05
C ARG A 119 -3.65 13.76 11.70
N ASN A 120 -4.04 13.65 12.97
CA ASN A 120 -4.75 14.70 13.70
C ASN A 120 -3.95 15.35 14.85
N LEU A 121 -2.66 15.00 15.04
CA LEU A 121 -1.81 15.59 16.08
C LEU A 121 -1.29 16.97 15.67
N LEU A 122 -1.09 17.83 16.66
CA LEU A 122 -0.59 19.20 16.50
C LEU A 122 0.44 19.51 17.59
N ILE A 123 1.55 20.15 17.18
CA ILE A 123 2.51 20.81 18.07
C ILE A 123 2.27 22.30 17.97
N LEU A 124 1.99 22.95 19.08
CA LEU A 124 1.93 24.41 19.20
C LEU A 124 3.18 24.88 19.92
N ALA A 125 3.94 25.78 19.29
CA ALA A 125 5.13 26.38 19.87
C ALA A 125 4.97 27.90 19.91
N ARG A 126 5.24 28.51 21.06
CA ARG A 126 5.22 29.97 21.25
C ARG A 126 6.57 30.43 21.75
N LYS A 127 7.09 31.48 21.13
CA LYS A 127 8.31 32.17 21.56
C LYS A 127 7.90 33.48 22.20
N SER A 128 8.45 33.74 23.39
CA SER A 128 8.36 35.02 24.07
C SER A 128 9.18 36.09 23.35
#